data_AF-A0AAU1QHE5-F1
#
_entry.id   AF-A0AAU1QHE5-F1
#
_cell.length_a   1.000
_cell.length_b   1.000
_cell.length_c   1.000
_cell.angle_alpha   90.00
_cell.angle_beta   90.00
_cell.angle_gamma   90.00
#
_symmetry.space_group_name_H-M   'P 1'
#
loop_
_entity.id
_entity.type
_entity.pdbx_description
1 polymer ?
#
loop_
_entity_poly.entity_id
_entity_poly.type
_entity_poly.pdbx_seq_one_letter_code
_entity_poly.pdbx_strand_id
1 'polypeptide(L)'
;MTVGEFIDRLSACDRDAVLRLAINPFFPIAHRVADVVAAKDENGHPVVFIAEDKDGEQLGHLPPDVAVQLTWQEPVDAPRRKRRAAARSRDDK
;
A
#
# COMPACT_ATOMS: atom_id res chain seq x y z
N MET A 1 -4.69 9.97 1.93
CA MET A 1 -3.91 10.37 3.10
C MET A 1 -2.44 10.40 2.73
N THR A 2 -1.73 11.46 3.10
CA THR A 2 -0.26 11.53 2.95
C THR A 2 0.46 10.96 4.17
N VAL A 3 1.78 10.76 4.08
CA VAL A 3 2.60 10.33 5.22
C VAL A 3 2.56 11.36 6.36
N GLY A 4 2.61 12.65 6.03
CA GLY A 4 2.55 13.72 7.04
C GLY A 4 1.22 13.72 7.80
N GLU A 5 0.10 13.68 7.05
CA GLU A 5 -1.24 13.59 7.65
C GLU A 5 -1.41 12.35 8.53
N PHE A 6 -0.81 11.22 8.12
CA PHE A 6 -0.84 9.99 8.90
C PHE A 6 -0.06 10.12 10.21
N ILE A 7 1.14 10.69 10.16
CA ILE A 7 1.97 10.95 11.35
C ILE A 7 1.28 11.92 12.31
N ASP A 8 0.66 12.98 11.80
CA ASP A 8 -0.06 13.96 12.61
C ASP A 8 -1.23 13.30 13.35
N ARG A 9 -2.01 12.46 12.65
CA ARG A 9 -3.14 11.72 13.25
C ARG A 9 -2.68 10.70 14.29
N LEU A 10 -1.63 9.93 14.00
CA LEU A 10 -1.05 9.01 15.00
C LEU A 10 -0.48 9.74 16.20
N SER A 11 0.14 10.90 15.97
CA SER A 11 0.75 11.69 17.05
C SER A 11 -0.27 12.30 18.00
N ALA A 12 -1.53 12.43 17.58
CA ALA A 12 -2.65 12.85 18.42
C ALA A 12 -3.26 11.71 19.25
N CYS A 13 -2.91 10.45 18.97
CA CYS A 13 -3.39 9.29 19.72
C CYS A 13 -2.55 9.05 20.99
N ASP A 14 -3.10 8.23 21.90
CA ASP A 14 -2.32 7.71 23.04
C ASP A 14 -1.09 6.94 22.52
N ARG A 15 0.09 7.31 23.02
CA ARG A 15 1.39 6.78 22.58
C ARG A 15 1.60 5.32 22.97
N ASP A 16 0.89 4.86 23.99
CA ASP A 16 0.97 3.48 24.49
C ASP A 16 -0.17 2.61 23.96
N ALA A 17 -1.05 3.16 23.11
CA ALA A 17 -2.14 2.41 22.52
C ALA A 17 -1.64 1.31 21.57
N VAL A 18 -2.32 0.17 21.59
CA VAL A 18 -2.05 -0.92 20.64
C VAL A 18 -2.54 -0.50 19.26
N LEU A 19 -1.68 -0.61 18.25
CA LEU A 19 -2.01 -0.33 16.85
C LEU A 19 -2.52 -1.60 16.15
N ARG A 20 -3.66 -1.51 15.47
CA ARG A 20 -4.28 -2.62 14.72
C ARG A 20 -4.64 -2.20 13.29
N LEU A 21 -4.62 -3.17 12.39
CA LEU A 21 -5.06 -3.00 11.00
C LEU A 21 -6.52 -3.42 10.87
N ALA A 22 -7.35 -2.57 10.26
CA ALA A 22 -8.70 -2.88 9.84
C ALA A 22 -8.75 -2.86 8.31
N ILE A 23 -8.24 -3.95 7.70
CA ILE A 23 -8.07 -4.12 6.25
C ILE A 23 -8.86 -5.36 5.83
N ASN A 24 -9.43 -5.38 4.61
CA ASN A 24 -10.11 -6.53 4.03
C ASN A 24 -9.20 -7.30 3.05
N PRO A 25 -8.60 -8.45 3.44
CA PRO A 25 -7.53 -9.06 2.67
C PRO A 25 -8.07 -10.02 1.60
N PHE A 26 -8.05 -9.59 0.33
CA PHE A 26 -8.18 -10.47 -0.83
C PHE A 26 -6.99 -10.27 -1.77
N PHE A 27 -6.08 -11.25 -1.87
CA PHE A 27 -4.90 -11.28 -2.77
C PHE A 27 -3.83 -10.17 -2.48
N PRO A 28 -2.58 -10.21 -3.02
CA PRO A 28 -1.57 -9.19 -2.76
C PRO A 28 -1.90 -7.92 -3.57
N ILE A 29 -2.73 -7.07 -2.96
CA ILE A 29 -3.27 -5.86 -3.55
C ILE A 29 -2.87 -4.66 -2.70
N ALA A 30 -2.63 -3.52 -3.35
CA ALA A 30 -2.37 -2.27 -2.67
C ALA A 30 -3.69 -1.65 -2.17
N HIS A 31 -3.75 -1.40 -0.86
CA HIS A 31 -4.89 -0.78 -0.17
C HIS A 31 -4.55 0.65 0.25
N ARG A 32 -5.52 1.58 0.19
CA ARG A 32 -5.34 2.94 0.71
C ARG A 32 -5.69 3.00 2.18
N VAL A 33 -4.78 3.56 2.98
CA VAL A 33 -5.12 4.02 4.33
C VAL A 33 -6.02 5.25 4.19
N ALA A 34 -7.24 5.14 4.68
CA ALA A 34 -8.23 6.23 4.67
C ALA A 34 -8.38 6.89 6.03
N ASP A 35 -8.21 6.16 7.13
CA ASP A 35 -8.34 6.75 8.45
C ASP A 35 -7.46 6.13 9.56
N VAL A 36 -7.32 6.88 10.65
CA VAL A 36 -6.69 6.50 11.92
C VAL A 36 -7.73 6.75 13.01
N VAL A 37 -8.27 5.68 13.59
CA VAL A 37 -9.41 5.73 14.50
C VAL A 37 -8.97 5.27 15.89
N ALA A 38 -9.02 6.17 16.87
CA ALA A 38 -8.81 5.82 18.28
C ALA A 38 -10.09 5.26 18.90
N ALA A 39 -9.98 4.19 19.68
CA ALA A 39 -11.07 3.53 20.37
C ALA A 39 -10.58 2.88 21.68
N LYS A 40 -11.48 2.15 22.34
CA LYS A 40 -11.16 1.25 23.45
C LYS A 40 -11.53 -0.18 23.09
N ASP A 41 -10.71 -1.14 23.52
CA ASP A 41 -11.03 -2.57 23.40
C ASP A 41 -12.11 -3.01 24.41
N GLU A 42 -12.46 -4.30 24.38
CA GLU A 42 -13.47 -4.90 25.26
C GLU A 42 -13.12 -4.80 26.76
N ASN A 43 -11.83 -4.62 27.08
CA ASN A 43 -11.33 -4.45 28.44
C ASN A 43 -11.12 -2.96 28.79
N GLY A 44 -11.48 -2.04 27.89
CA GLY A 44 -11.34 -0.60 28.08
C GLY A 44 -9.96 -0.04 27.77
N HIS A 45 -9.03 -0.84 27.25
CA HIS A 45 -7.68 -0.38 26.92
C HIS A 45 -7.65 0.43 25.61
N PRO A 46 -6.81 1.46 25.49
CA PRO A 46 -6.65 2.23 24.27
C PRO A 46 -6.20 1.36 23.08
N VAL A 47 -6.87 1.52 21.95
CA VAL A 47 -6.52 0.87 20.68
C VAL A 47 -6.68 1.87 19.54
N VAL A 48 -5.75 1.84 18.59
CA VAL A 48 -5.81 2.66 17.38
C VAL A 48 -5.93 1.74 16.18
N PHE A 49 -6.93 2.00 15.33
CA PHE A 49 -7.17 1.27 14.10
C PHE A 49 -6.72 2.08 12.89
N ILE A 50 -5.95 1.45 12.01
CA ILE A 50 -5.67 1.95 10.66
C ILE A 50 -6.73 1.36 9.74
N ALA A 51 -7.61 2.22 9.22
CA ALA A 51 -8.73 1.82 8.40
C ALA A 51 -8.43 2.00 6.91
N GLU A 52 -8.89 1.03 6.11
CA GLU A 52 -8.92 1.12 4.67
C GLU A 52 -10.05 2.06 4.17
N ASP A 53 -9.88 2.61 2.96
CA ASP A 53 -10.94 3.33 2.26
C ASP A 53 -12.19 2.46 2.03
N LYS A 54 -13.36 3.03 2.33
CA LYS A 54 -14.67 2.38 2.15
C LYS A 54 -14.96 2.04 0.69
N ASP A 55 -14.40 2.82 -0.24
CA ASP A 55 -14.61 2.63 -1.68
C ASP A 55 -13.64 1.59 -2.24
N GLY A 56 -12.73 1.05 -1.41
CA GLY A 56 -12.00 -0.21 -1.65
C GLY A 56 -11.32 -0.31 -3.01
N GLU A 57 -10.98 0.81 -3.64
CA GLU A 57 -10.38 0.80 -4.97
C GLU A 57 -9.00 0.18 -4.82
N GLN A 58 -8.92 -1.08 -5.21
CA GLN A 58 -7.69 -1.81 -5.45
C GLN A 58 -6.87 -0.97 -6.42
N LEU A 59 -5.84 -0.30 -5.92
CA LEU A 59 -5.04 0.61 -6.74
C LEU A 59 -4.17 -0.11 -7.79
N GLY A 60 -4.25 -1.44 -7.81
CA GLY A 60 -3.42 -2.33 -8.60
C GLY A 60 -2.44 -3.10 -7.71
N HIS A 61 -1.42 -3.65 -8.36
CA HIS A 61 -0.37 -4.41 -7.68
C HIS A 61 0.50 -3.49 -6.84
N LEU A 62 0.94 -4.01 -5.69
CA LEU A 62 1.98 -3.38 -4.90
C LEU A 62 3.26 -3.22 -5.73
N PRO A 63 3.99 -2.10 -5.63
CA PRO A 63 5.30 -1.97 -6.24
C PRO A 63 6.23 -3.13 -5.82
N PRO A 64 7.01 -3.72 -6.75
CA PRO A 64 7.82 -4.91 -6.45
C PRO A 64 8.84 -4.73 -5.33
N ASP A 65 9.43 -3.54 -5.19
CA ASP A 65 10.38 -3.20 -4.13
C ASP A 65 9.72 -3.25 -2.74
N VAL A 66 8.50 -2.72 -2.61
CA VAL A 66 7.73 -2.77 -1.37
C VAL A 66 7.29 -4.20 -1.06
N ALA A 67 6.87 -4.98 -2.07
CA ALA A 67 6.50 -6.39 -1.89
C ALA A 67 7.66 -7.25 -1.38
N VAL A 68 8.88 -6.99 -1.87
CA VAL A 68 10.11 -7.65 -1.38
C VAL A 68 10.41 -7.24 0.06
N GLN A 69 10.31 -5.95 0.40
CA GLN A 69 10.56 -5.48 1.77
C GLN A 69 9.59 -6.08 2.79
N LEU A 70 8.33 -6.29 2.40
CA LEU A 70 7.32 -6.98 3.21
C LEU A 70 7.47 -8.50 3.22
N THR A 71 8.45 -9.06 2.49
CA THR A 71 8.71 -10.50 2.31
C THR A 71 7.57 -11.27 1.62
N TRP A 72 6.68 -10.56 0.93
CA TRP A 72 5.54 -11.15 0.22
C TRP A 72 5.92 -11.69 -1.16
N GLN A 73 7.10 -11.30 -1.66
CA GLN A 73 7.66 -11.76 -2.92
C GLN A 73 9.18 -11.90 -2.80
N GLU A 74 9.77 -12.86 -3.51
CA GLU A 74 11.22 -12.92 -3.68
C GLU A 74 11.73 -11.75 -4.55
N PRO A 75 13.02 -11.34 -4.38
CA PRO A 75 13.64 -10.36 -5.26
C PRO A 75 13.54 -10.81 -6.73
N VAL A 76 12.98 -9.96 -7.57
CA VAL A 76 12.88 -10.21 -9.01
C VAL A 76 13.70 -9.19 -9.78
N ASP A 77 14.52 -9.67 -10.72
CA ASP A 77 15.20 -8.81 -11.68
C ASP A 77 14.18 -8.18 -12.64
N ALA A 78 14.41 -6.92 -13.01
CA ALA A 78 13.55 -6.23 -13.97
C ALA A 78 13.54 -6.99 -15.33
N PRO A 79 12.37 -7.16 -15.98
CA PRO A 79 12.29 -7.82 -17.27
C PRO A 79 13.19 -7.12 -18.30
N ARG A 80 13.98 -7.90 -19.05
CA ARG A 80 14.83 -7.37 -20.12
C ARG A 80 13.99 -6.69 -21.20
N ARG A 81 13.96 -5.34 -21.22
CA ARG A 81 13.33 -4.57 -22.30
C ARG A 81 14.05 -4.79 -23.62
N LYS A 82 13.47 -5.56 -24.54
CA LYS A 82 13.89 -5.58 -25.95
C LYS A 82 13.55 -4.23 -26.58
N ARG A 83 14.56 -3.42 -26.94
CA ARG A 83 14.35 -2.20 -27.75
C ARG A 83 13.72 -2.62 -29.08
N ARG A 84 12.49 -2.19 -29.36
CA ARG A 84 11.89 -2.33 -30.70
C ARG A 84 12.69 -1.42 -31.64
N ALA A 85 13.42 -2.03 -32.58
CA ALA A 85 14.00 -1.28 -33.69
C ALA A 85 12.86 -0.84 -34.61
N ALA A 86 12.80 0.45 -34.94
CA ALA A 86 11.89 0.95 -35.97
C ALA A 86 12.33 0.36 -37.33
N ALA A 87 11.44 -0.39 -37.98
CA ALA A 87 11.67 -0.85 -39.33
C ALA A 87 11.71 0.38 -40.26
N ARG A 88 12.86 0.63 -40.90
CA ARG A 88 12.95 1.60 -42.00
C ARG A 88 12.11 1.05 -43.17
N SER A 89 11.01 1.71 -43.51
CA SER A 89 10.36 1.51 -44.80
C SER A 89 11.33 1.94 -45.90
N ARG A 90 11.73 1.00 -46.74
CA ARG A 90 12.36 1.31 -48.03
C ARG A 90 11.21 1.67 -48.96
N ASP A 91 11.13 2.93 -49.37
CA ASP A 91 10.38 3.32 -50.55
C ASP A 91 11.09 2.75 -51.77
N ASP A 92 10.39 1.91 -52.53
CA ASP A 92 10.80 1.51 -53.87
C ASP A 92 9.93 2.26 -54.90
N LYS A 93 10.63 2.64 -55.97
CA LYS A 93 10.30 3.61 -57.02
C LYS A 93 9.23 3.15 -58.01
#